data_AF-A0A087UEF6-F1
#
_entry.id   AF-A0A087UEF6-F1
#
_cell.length_a   1.000
_cell.length_b   1.000
_cell.length_c   1.000
_cell.angle_alpha   90.00
_cell.angle_beta   90.00
_cell.angle_gamma   90.00
#
_symmetry.space_group_name_H-M   'P 1'
#
loop_
_entity.id
_entity.type
_entity.pdbx_description
1 polymer ?
#
loop_
_entity_poly.entity_id
_entity_poly.type
_entity_poly.pdbx_seq_one_letter_code
_entity_poly.pdbx_strand_id
1 'polypeptide(L)'
;MLFCIIICIVSIFLIAHIHSRTTYAPRYRMYQRVAYPSALLKVKYENDSQKQGKQDQRLTGSSMIDDPLQEVLHYAFRDYISTWYRQISSDEDFLLYLKDLVRKVIVAFSSRFKEVEWVHYLTTKLVDDFASHLRLFRQAQSKLKDSQKRDPTAGINMLSLFFNFETAMEDNLSRSLVCTSRKYALEYLQELCEVIMYIVLP
;
A
#
# COMPACT_ATOMS: atom_id res chain seq x y z
N MET A 1 29.65 18.85 -45.87
CA MET A 1 29.05 17.50 -46.00
C MET A 1 29.03 16.75 -44.67
N LEU A 2 30.19 16.46 -44.04
CA LEU A 2 30.26 15.70 -42.78
C LEU A 2 29.52 16.36 -41.59
N PHE A 3 29.57 17.70 -41.49
CA PHE A 3 28.91 18.44 -40.41
C PHE A 3 27.37 18.35 -40.47
N CYS A 4 26.80 18.32 -41.67
CA CYS A 4 25.34 18.18 -41.85
C CYS A 4 24.85 16.78 -41.45
N ILE A 5 25.66 15.74 -41.71
CA ILE A 5 25.33 14.36 -41.34
C ILE A 5 25.32 14.20 -39.82
N ILE A 6 26.29 14.80 -39.12
CA ILE A 6 26.34 14.76 -37.64
C ILE A 6 25.12 15.48 -37.04
N ILE A 7 24.72 16.64 -37.58
CA ILE A 7 23.54 17.36 -37.11
C ILE A 7 22.27 16.50 -37.30
N CYS A 8 22.10 15.86 -38.46
CA CYS A 8 20.95 14.97 -38.70
C CYS A 8 20.89 13.79 -37.73
N ILE A 9 22.04 13.16 -37.42
CA ILE A 9 22.10 12.04 -36.47
C ILE A 9 21.74 12.52 -35.06
N VAL A 10 22.25 13.67 -34.63
CA VAL A 10 21.94 14.25 -33.31
C VAL A 10 20.46 14.64 -33.22
N SER A 11 19.88 15.22 -34.29
CA SER A 11 18.45 15.54 -34.33
C SER A 11 17.57 14.30 -34.23
N ILE A 12 17.92 13.21 -34.92
CA ILE A 12 17.18 11.94 -34.84
C ILE A 12 17.29 11.34 -33.43
N PHE A 13 18.47 11.39 -32.81
CA PHE A 13 18.66 10.92 -31.44
C PHE A 13 17.89 11.77 -30.41
N LEU A 14 17.85 13.09 -30.58
CA LEU A 14 17.07 13.98 -29.71
C LEU A 14 15.57 13.74 -29.87
N ILE A 15 15.08 13.58 -31.11
CA ILE A 15 13.68 13.26 -31.37
C ILE A 15 13.33 11.89 -30.80
N ALA A 16 14.17 10.87 -30.98
CA ALA A 16 13.98 9.54 -30.40
C ALA A 16 14.03 9.57 -28.86
N HIS A 17 14.90 10.38 -28.26
CA HIS A 17 15.00 10.53 -26.80
C HIS A 17 13.81 11.30 -26.23
N ILE A 18 13.32 12.32 -26.92
CA ILE A 18 12.09 13.05 -26.56
C ILE A 18 10.89 12.12 -26.71
N HIS A 19 10.76 11.39 -27.81
CA HIS A 19 9.65 10.47 -28.07
C HIS A 19 9.65 9.27 -27.11
N SER A 20 10.83 8.76 -26.76
CA SER A 20 11.03 7.79 -25.68
C SER A 20 10.54 8.38 -24.34
N ARG A 21 10.95 9.60 -23.99
CA ARG A 21 10.43 10.27 -22.78
C ARG A 21 8.92 10.52 -22.81
N THR A 22 8.33 10.81 -23.98
CA THR A 22 6.89 11.04 -24.12
C THR A 22 6.09 9.72 -24.08
N THR A 23 6.62 8.63 -24.61
CA THR A 23 5.94 7.32 -24.65
C THR A 23 6.17 6.47 -23.39
N TYR A 24 7.24 6.74 -22.61
CA TYR A 24 7.41 6.19 -21.25
C TYR A 24 6.79 7.05 -20.15
N ALA A 25 6.07 8.12 -20.49
CA ALA A 25 5.35 8.95 -19.53
C ALA A 25 3.84 9.02 -19.83
N PRO A 26 3.08 7.99 -19.39
CA PRO A 26 1.82 8.19 -18.70
C PRO A 26 2.03 7.82 -17.23
N ARG A 27 2.98 8.47 -16.55
CA ARG A 27 3.41 8.09 -15.19
C ARG A 27 3.08 9.12 -14.10
N TYR A 28 2.17 10.06 -14.37
CA TYR A 28 1.88 11.15 -13.43
C TYR A 28 0.44 11.65 -13.50
N ARG A 29 -0.56 10.75 -13.44
CA ARG A 29 -1.96 11.15 -13.23
C ARG A 29 -2.64 10.54 -12.00
N MET A 30 -1.88 9.88 -11.13
CA MET A 30 -2.38 9.44 -9.81
C MET A 30 -1.59 10.06 -8.63
N TYR A 31 -0.68 11.00 -8.89
CA TYR A 31 0.14 11.68 -7.87
C TYR A 31 -0.44 13.00 -7.36
N GLN A 32 -1.68 13.36 -7.70
CA GLN A 32 -2.20 14.71 -7.41
C GLN A 32 -3.36 14.75 -6.41
N ARG A 33 -3.41 13.81 -5.45
CA ARG A 33 -4.40 13.90 -4.36
C ARG A 33 -3.94 13.48 -2.96
N VAL A 34 -2.65 13.57 -2.65
CA VAL A 34 -2.23 13.69 -1.25
C VAL A 34 -1.27 14.87 -1.17
N ALA A 35 -1.84 16.08 -1.09
CA ALA A 35 -1.08 17.21 -0.58
C ALA A 35 -0.76 16.86 0.87
N TYR A 36 0.50 16.49 1.14
CA TYR A 36 0.97 16.25 2.51
C TYR A 36 0.61 17.48 3.35
N PRO A 37 -0.27 17.35 4.36
CA PRO A 37 -0.45 18.45 5.29
C PRO A 37 0.88 18.59 6.02
N SER A 38 1.52 19.75 5.86
CA SER A 38 2.71 20.20 6.61
C SER A 38 2.49 20.27 8.15
N ALA A 39 1.37 19.73 8.64
CA ALA A 39 1.06 19.51 10.05
C ALA A 39 1.89 18.39 10.68
N LEU A 40 2.35 17.38 9.93
CA LEU A 40 3.15 16.26 10.46
C LEU A 40 4.54 16.67 10.99
N LEU A 41 5.01 17.89 10.68
CA LEU A 41 6.28 18.43 11.20
C LEU A 41 6.11 19.35 12.42
N LYS A 42 4.88 19.57 12.93
CA LYS A 42 4.66 20.29 14.18
C LYS A 42 4.33 19.31 15.30
N VAL A 43 5.35 18.64 15.80
CA VAL A 43 5.30 17.97 17.11
C VAL A 43 5.19 19.06 18.18
N LYS A 44 3.98 19.23 18.73
CA LYS A 44 3.75 20.09 19.89
C LYS A 44 4.30 19.35 21.12
N TYR A 45 5.40 19.86 21.69
CA TYR A 45 5.88 19.42 23.00
C TYR A 45 4.91 19.94 24.06
N GLU A 46 3.94 19.13 24.44
CA GLU A 46 3.06 19.38 25.58
C GLU A 46 3.61 18.59 26.78
N ASN A 47 4.23 19.33 27.71
CA ASN A 47 4.67 18.82 29.01
C ASN A 47 3.44 18.45 29.83
N ASP A 48 2.91 17.24 29.66
CA ASP A 48 1.86 16.72 30.52
C ASP A 48 2.46 15.84 31.60
N SER A 49 2.37 16.33 32.83
CA SER A 49 2.96 15.71 34.01
C SER A 49 2.27 14.38 34.29
N GLN A 50 3.01 13.27 34.12
CA GLN A 50 2.51 11.91 34.32
C GLN A 50 1.97 11.70 35.74
N LYS A 51 0.64 11.75 35.91
CA LYS A 51 -0.02 11.01 36.97
C LYS A 51 -0.06 9.55 36.55
N GLN A 52 0.76 8.71 37.19
CA GLN A 52 0.64 7.25 37.16
C GLN A 52 -0.69 6.83 37.84
N GLY A 53 -1.80 7.02 37.13
CA GLY A 53 -3.08 6.40 37.43
C GLY A 53 -3.18 5.11 36.63
N LYS A 54 -3.46 3.98 37.32
CA LYS A 54 -3.72 2.63 36.77
C LYS A 54 -4.01 2.65 35.26
N GLN A 55 -3.00 2.29 34.46
CA GLN A 55 -3.15 2.23 33.00
C GLN A 55 -4.25 1.20 32.67
N ASP A 56 -5.33 1.67 32.06
CA ASP A 56 -6.37 0.79 31.52
C ASP A 56 -5.71 -0.06 30.43
N GLN A 57 -5.61 -1.37 30.69
CA GLN A 57 -4.96 -2.33 29.82
C GLN A 57 -5.79 -2.67 28.57
N ARG A 58 -7.00 -2.13 28.46
CA ARG A 58 -7.91 -2.44 27.37
C ARG A 58 -7.45 -1.77 26.08
N LEU A 59 -7.09 -2.58 25.09
CA LEU A 59 -6.62 -2.14 23.77
C LEU A 59 -7.76 -2.17 22.74
N THR A 60 -8.51 -3.26 22.75
CA THR A 60 -9.67 -3.49 21.88
C THR A 60 -10.97 -3.58 22.68
N GLY A 61 -10.90 -3.75 24.00
CA GLY A 61 -12.05 -3.86 24.88
C GLY A 61 -12.59 -5.28 25.05
N SER A 62 -11.94 -6.28 24.43
CA SER A 62 -12.18 -7.71 24.59
C SER A 62 -10.96 -8.36 25.24
N SER A 63 -11.09 -8.89 26.46
CA SER A 63 -9.96 -9.50 27.20
C SER A 63 -9.35 -10.70 26.46
N MET A 64 -10.17 -11.50 25.77
CA MET A 64 -9.71 -12.63 24.97
C MET A 64 -8.73 -12.24 23.85
N ILE A 65 -8.81 -11.00 23.37
CA ILE A 65 -7.94 -10.47 22.30
C ILE A 65 -6.83 -9.61 22.92
N ASP A 66 -7.16 -8.82 23.94
CA ASP A 66 -6.23 -7.90 24.57
C ASP A 66 -5.07 -8.63 25.26
N ASP A 67 -5.33 -9.74 25.96
CA ASP A 67 -4.30 -10.52 26.66
C ASP A 67 -3.23 -11.09 25.70
N PRO A 68 -3.57 -11.87 24.66
CA PRO A 68 -2.57 -12.36 23.71
C PRO A 68 -1.91 -11.23 22.91
N LEU A 69 -2.65 -10.15 22.62
CA LEU A 69 -2.10 -9.01 21.89
C LEU A 69 -1.05 -8.27 22.72
N GLN A 70 -1.30 -8.08 24.02
CA GLN A 70 -0.31 -7.52 24.93
C GLN A 70 0.92 -8.42 25.08
N GLU A 71 0.74 -9.74 25.13
CA GLU A 71 1.84 -10.69 25.18
C GLU A 71 2.71 -10.61 23.92
N VAL A 72 2.09 -10.57 22.73
CA VAL A 72 2.80 -10.38 21.45
C VAL A 72 3.54 -9.05 21.44
N LEU A 73 2.92 -7.95 21.88
CA LEU A 73 3.60 -6.66 21.99
C LEU A 73 4.76 -6.73 22.97
N HIS A 74 4.59 -7.38 24.13
CA HIS A 74 5.65 -7.53 25.11
C HIS A 74 6.86 -8.26 24.52
N TYR A 75 6.65 -9.39 23.83
CA TYR A 75 7.73 -10.12 23.16
C TYR A 75 8.33 -9.30 22.01
N ALA A 76 7.53 -8.60 21.20
CA ALA A 76 8.03 -7.75 20.13
C ALA A 76 8.94 -6.64 20.67
N PHE A 77 8.51 -5.97 21.75
CA PHE A 77 9.31 -4.94 22.40
C PHE A 77 10.57 -5.51 23.03
N ARG A 78 10.50 -6.65 23.72
CA ARG A 78 11.65 -7.27 24.38
C ARG A 78 12.70 -7.77 23.38
N ASP A 79 12.26 -8.52 22.38
CA ASP A 79 13.17 -9.32 21.54
C ASP A 79 13.71 -8.53 20.35
N TYR A 80 12.90 -7.62 19.78
CA TYR A 80 13.29 -6.83 18.61
C TYR A 80 13.63 -5.38 18.97
N ILE A 81 12.69 -4.65 19.58
CA ILE A 81 12.81 -3.19 19.74
C ILE A 81 13.87 -2.83 20.78
N SER A 82 13.84 -3.44 21.97
CA SER A 82 14.81 -3.19 23.02
C SER A 82 16.22 -3.64 22.62
N THR A 83 16.35 -4.79 21.96
CA THR A 83 17.64 -5.31 21.47
C THR A 83 18.26 -4.36 20.45
N TRP A 84 17.46 -3.86 19.49
CA TRP A 84 17.91 -2.89 18.49
C TRP A 84 18.23 -1.53 19.12
N TYR A 85 17.35 -1.00 19.96
CA TYR A 85 17.50 0.34 20.52
C TYR A 85 18.71 0.45 21.45
N ARG A 86 19.00 -0.61 22.23
CA ARG A 86 20.20 -0.68 23.08
C ARG A 86 21.51 -0.55 22.31
N GLN A 87 21.53 -0.84 21.00
CA GLN A 87 22.72 -0.64 20.16
C GLN A 87 22.93 0.84 19.79
N ILE A 88 21.89 1.67 19.91
CA ILE A 88 21.88 3.08 19.51
C ILE A 88 21.98 4.00 20.72
N SER A 89 21.21 3.74 21.78
CA SER A 89 21.13 4.57 22.98
C SER A 89 20.71 3.76 24.21
N SER A 90 21.09 4.23 25.40
CA SER A 90 20.73 3.63 26.70
C SER A 90 19.55 4.31 27.39
N ASP A 91 18.83 5.19 26.69
CA ASP A 91 17.70 5.92 27.24
C ASP A 91 16.41 5.08 27.28
N GLU A 92 16.00 4.64 28.47
CA GLU A 92 14.78 3.84 28.67
C GLU A 92 13.49 4.67 28.52
N ASP A 93 13.55 6.01 28.62
CA ASP A 93 12.36 6.86 28.51
C ASP A 93 11.76 6.79 27.10
N PHE A 94 12.59 6.80 26.06
CA PHE A 94 12.14 6.61 24.69
C PHE A 94 11.35 5.30 24.50
N LEU A 95 11.80 4.20 25.10
CA LEU A 95 11.13 2.91 24.99
C LEU A 95 9.76 2.93 25.68
N LEU A 96 9.61 3.65 26.79
CA LEU A 96 8.33 3.86 27.46
C LEU A 96 7.40 4.71 26.60
N TYR A 97 7.88 5.83 26.05
CA TYR A 97 7.10 6.66 25.13
C TYR A 97 6.65 5.89 23.89
N LEU A 98 7.52 5.05 23.32
CA LEU A 98 7.19 4.23 22.16
C LEU A 98 6.12 3.19 22.49
N LYS A 99 6.21 2.53 23.66
CA LYS A 99 5.16 1.61 24.13
C LYS A 99 3.82 2.30 24.26
N ASP A 100 3.79 3.49 24.85
CA ASP A 100 2.55 4.27 25.00
C ASP A 100 2.01 4.78 23.65
N LEU A 101 2.88 5.15 22.71
CA LEU A 101 2.48 5.51 21.35
C LEU A 101 1.85 4.31 20.63
N VAL A 102 2.48 3.14 20.67
CA VAL A 102 1.95 1.92 20.04
C VAL A 102 0.59 1.56 20.64
N ARG A 103 0.42 1.66 21.97
CA ARG A 103 -0.88 1.45 22.62
C ARG A 103 -1.94 2.43 22.11
N LYS A 104 -1.64 3.73 22.05
CA LYS A 104 -2.56 4.75 21.52
C LYS A 104 -2.96 4.47 20.08
N VAL A 105 -2.00 4.10 19.22
CA VAL A 105 -2.23 3.71 17.83
C VAL A 105 -3.15 2.50 17.73
N ILE A 106 -2.92 1.47 18.57
CA ILE A 106 -3.76 0.26 18.56
C ILE A 106 -5.18 0.56 19.05
N VAL A 107 -5.34 1.38 20.08
CA VAL A 107 -6.66 1.79 20.58
C VAL A 107 -7.39 2.61 19.52
N ALA A 108 -6.72 3.58 18.88
CA ALA A 108 -7.30 4.38 17.82
C ALA A 108 -7.70 3.51 16.62
N PHE A 109 -6.82 2.61 16.18
CA PHE A 109 -7.09 1.65 15.12
C PHE A 109 -8.28 0.75 15.47
N SER A 110 -8.33 0.20 16.68
CA SER A 110 -9.45 -0.64 17.14
C SER A 110 -10.77 0.13 17.16
N SER A 111 -10.76 1.39 17.58
CA SER A 111 -11.95 2.25 17.54
C SER A 111 -12.45 2.43 16.10
N ARG A 112 -11.56 2.81 15.16
CA ARG A 112 -11.92 2.97 13.75
C ARG A 112 -12.38 1.67 13.10
N PHE A 113 -11.79 0.55 13.47
CA PHE A 113 -12.19 -0.77 12.99
C PHE A 113 -13.62 -1.13 13.41
N LYS A 114 -14.05 -0.71 14.61
CA LYS A 114 -15.43 -0.93 15.08
C LYS A 114 -16.48 -0.07 14.37
N GLU A 115 -16.07 1.07 13.83
CA GLU A 115 -16.96 1.97 13.08
C GLU A 115 -17.32 1.42 11.69
N VAL A 116 -16.61 0.39 11.22
CA VAL A 116 -16.88 -0.25 9.92
C VAL A 116 -18.07 -1.20 10.03
N GLU A 117 -19.02 -1.07 9.11
CA GLU A 117 -20.14 -1.99 8.96
C GLU A 117 -19.71 -3.32 8.32
N TRP A 118 -19.07 -4.19 9.13
CA TRP A 118 -18.49 -5.47 8.69
C TRP A 118 -19.47 -6.37 7.96
N VAL A 119 -20.73 -6.41 8.39
CA VAL A 119 -21.76 -7.25 7.78
C VAL A 119 -21.98 -6.85 6.33
N HIS A 120 -22.21 -5.55 6.06
CA HIS A 120 -22.40 -5.07 4.69
C HIS A 120 -21.13 -5.27 3.86
N TYR A 121 -19.96 -4.90 4.39
CA TYR A 121 -18.70 -5.06 3.68
C TYR A 121 -18.44 -6.52 3.28
N LEU A 122 -18.56 -7.47 4.21
CA LEU A 122 -18.23 -8.88 3.97
C LEU A 122 -19.27 -9.58 3.10
N THR A 123 -20.56 -9.28 3.26
CA THR A 123 -21.63 -10.02 2.57
C THR A 123 -21.93 -9.48 1.19
N THR A 124 -21.72 -8.18 0.96
CA THR A 124 -22.01 -7.57 -0.35
C THR A 124 -20.72 -7.17 -1.04
N LYS A 125 -19.96 -6.20 -0.50
CA LYS A 125 -18.84 -5.58 -1.21
C LYS A 125 -17.74 -6.57 -1.55
N LEU A 126 -17.28 -7.33 -0.56
CA LEU A 126 -16.24 -8.32 -0.75
C LEU A 126 -16.68 -9.44 -1.71
N VAL A 127 -17.92 -9.91 -1.58
CA VAL A 127 -18.46 -10.97 -2.44
C VAL A 127 -18.62 -10.48 -3.87
N ASP A 128 -19.11 -9.25 -4.07
CA ASP A 128 -19.24 -8.63 -5.38
C ASP A 128 -17.88 -8.48 -6.06
N ASP A 129 -16.85 -8.03 -5.32
CA ASP A 129 -15.48 -7.91 -5.81
C ASP A 129 -14.91 -9.28 -6.23
N PHE A 130 -15.09 -10.31 -5.40
CA PHE A 130 -14.67 -11.68 -5.75
C PHE A 130 -15.43 -12.24 -6.95
N ALA A 131 -16.75 -12.03 -7.01
CA ALA A 131 -17.58 -12.47 -8.12
C ALA A 131 -17.15 -11.80 -9.42
N SER A 132 -16.85 -10.50 -9.36
CA SER A 132 -16.32 -9.72 -10.46
C SER A 132 -14.97 -10.25 -10.95
N HIS A 133 -14.01 -10.44 -10.04
CA HIS A 133 -12.70 -11.02 -10.35
C HIS A 133 -12.82 -12.42 -10.98
N LEU A 134 -13.70 -13.27 -10.44
CA LEU A 134 -13.94 -14.61 -10.95
C LEU A 134 -14.61 -14.60 -12.33
N ARG A 135 -15.51 -13.65 -12.58
CA ARG A 135 -16.12 -13.43 -13.90
C ARG A 135 -15.06 -13.02 -14.92
N LEU A 136 -14.20 -12.05 -14.60
CA LEU A 136 -13.09 -11.63 -15.47
C LEU A 136 -12.12 -12.78 -15.74
N PHE A 137 -11.82 -13.58 -14.72
CA PHE A 137 -10.97 -14.78 -14.85
C PHE A 137 -11.58 -15.82 -15.80
N ARG A 138 -12.86 -16.13 -15.66
CA ARG A 138 -13.56 -17.05 -16.58
C ARG A 138 -13.59 -16.51 -18.01
N GLN A 139 -13.76 -15.20 -18.19
CA GLN A 139 -13.74 -14.55 -19.49
C GLN A 139 -12.35 -14.64 -20.14
N ALA A 140 -11.29 -14.41 -19.37
CA ALA A 140 -9.90 -14.61 -19.81
C ALA A 140 -9.65 -16.08 -20.20
N GLN A 141 -10.11 -17.04 -19.39
CA GLN A 141 -10.00 -18.46 -19.70
C GLN A 141 -10.70 -18.85 -21.00
N SER A 142 -11.93 -18.38 -21.22
CA SER A 142 -12.67 -18.67 -22.46
C SER A 142 -11.92 -18.12 -23.67
N LYS A 143 -11.49 -16.86 -23.62
CA LYS A 143 -10.77 -16.23 -24.73
C LYS A 143 -9.41 -16.87 -25.00
N LEU A 144 -8.71 -17.35 -23.97
CA LEU A 144 -7.46 -18.10 -24.16
C LEU A 144 -7.72 -19.40 -24.93
N LYS A 145 -8.74 -20.17 -24.53
CA LYS A 145 -9.12 -21.42 -25.21
C LYS A 145 -9.54 -21.16 -26.67
N ASP A 146 -10.33 -20.12 -26.91
CA ASP A 146 -10.78 -19.75 -28.26
C ASP A 146 -9.63 -19.27 -29.15
N SER A 147 -8.62 -18.62 -28.56
CA SER A 147 -7.45 -18.15 -29.29
C SER A 147 -6.50 -19.31 -29.60
N GLN A 148 -6.30 -20.24 -28.65
CA GLN A 148 -5.50 -21.44 -28.84
C GLN A 148 -6.07 -22.38 -29.92
N LYS A 149 -7.41 -22.48 -30.03
CA LYS A 149 -8.08 -23.23 -31.10
C LYS A 149 -7.87 -22.62 -32.49
N ARG A 150 -7.79 -21.29 -32.57
CA ARG A 150 -7.64 -20.54 -33.83
C ARG A 150 -6.18 -20.47 -34.28
N ASP A 151 -5.27 -20.29 -33.33
CA ASP A 151 -3.84 -20.25 -33.54
C ASP A 151 -3.11 -20.92 -32.36
N PRO A 152 -2.70 -22.20 -32.52
CA PRO A 152 -1.98 -22.94 -31.49
C PRO A 152 -0.58 -22.38 -31.17
N THR A 153 -0.02 -21.55 -32.06
CA THR A 153 1.31 -20.96 -31.91
C THR A 153 1.29 -19.59 -31.26
N ALA A 154 0.11 -18.99 -31.06
CA ALA A 154 -0.05 -17.73 -30.36
C ALA A 154 0.29 -17.92 -28.86
N GLY A 155 1.48 -17.48 -28.45
CA GLY A 155 1.94 -17.48 -27.06
C GLY A 155 1.22 -16.47 -26.15
N ILE A 156 -0.12 -16.45 -26.18
CA ILE A 156 -0.94 -15.51 -25.40
C ILE A 156 -0.92 -15.93 -23.94
N ASN A 157 -0.57 -14.98 -23.06
CA ASN A 157 -0.55 -15.19 -21.62
C ASN A 157 -1.95 -14.94 -21.02
N MET A 158 -2.42 -15.85 -20.17
CA MET A 158 -3.68 -15.70 -19.42
C MET A 158 -3.71 -14.39 -18.62
N LEU A 159 -2.60 -14.07 -17.97
CA LEU A 159 -2.47 -12.94 -17.05
C LEU A 159 -2.60 -11.60 -17.79
N SER A 160 -2.00 -11.47 -18.97
CA SER A 160 -2.15 -10.26 -19.78
C SER A 160 -3.58 -10.11 -20.29
N LEU A 161 -4.23 -11.20 -20.67
CA LEU A 161 -5.62 -11.20 -21.09
C LEU A 161 -6.57 -10.82 -19.94
N PHE A 162 -6.32 -11.33 -18.74
CA PHE A 162 -7.04 -10.95 -17.53
C PHE A 162 -6.91 -9.45 -17.23
N PHE A 163 -5.69 -8.91 -17.22
CA PHE A 163 -5.49 -7.47 -16.97
C PHE A 163 -6.06 -6.57 -18.05
N ASN A 164 -6.11 -7.02 -19.31
CA ASN A 164 -6.81 -6.29 -20.37
C ASN A 164 -8.31 -6.21 -20.10
N PHE A 165 -8.91 -7.30 -19.59
CA PHE A 165 -10.31 -7.30 -19.19
C PHE A 165 -10.57 -6.45 -17.94
N GLU A 166 -9.67 -6.48 -16.95
CA GLU A 166 -9.74 -5.58 -15.77
C GLU A 166 -9.71 -4.11 -16.20
N THR A 167 -8.75 -3.73 -17.05
CA THR A 167 -8.60 -2.35 -17.55
C THR A 167 -9.86 -1.85 -18.28
N ALA A 168 -10.48 -2.73 -19.07
CA ALA A 168 -11.69 -2.42 -19.81
C ALA A 168 -12.93 -2.28 -18.90
N MET A 169 -12.89 -2.86 -17.70
CA MET A 169 -13.99 -2.82 -16.73
C MET A 169 -13.86 -1.65 -15.74
N GLU A 170 -12.64 -1.22 -15.39
CA GLU A 170 -12.38 -0.25 -14.31
C GLU A 170 -11.86 1.13 -14.79
N ASP A 171 -12.42 1.76 -15.82
CA ASP A 171 -12.08 3.13 -16.27
C ASP A 171 -10.55 3.39 -16.43
N ASN A 172 -9.80 2.42 -16.99
CA ASN A 172 -8.34 2.41 -17.16
C ASN A 172 -7.50 2.15 -15.89
N LEU A 173 -8.10 1.67 -14.79
CA LEU A 173 -7.34 1.12 -13.68
C LEU A 173 -6.96 -0.33 -13.97
N SER A 174 -5.69 -0.68 -13.78
CA SER A 174 -5.26 -2.08 -13.79
C SER A 174 -4.22 -2.33 -12.71
N ARG A 175 -4.34 -3.47 -12.03
CA ARG A 175 -3.39 -3.88 -10.98
C ARG A 175 -2.16 -4.59 -11.55
N SER A 176 -2.06 -4.65 -12.88
CA SER A 176 -1.02 -5.35 -13.63
C SER A 176 0.41 -4.99 -13.18
N LEU A 177 0.71 -3.70 -13.02
CA LEU A 177 2.04 -3.22 -12.61
C LEU A 177 2.35 -3.57 -11.16
N VAL A 178 1.36 -3.47 -10.27
CA VAL A 178 1.48 -3.83 -8.86
C VAL A 178 1.76 -5.32 -8.72
N CYS A 179 1.07 -6.17 -9.49
CA CYS A 179 1.23 -7.63 -9.42
C CYS A 179 2.50 -8.15 -10.13
N THR A 180 3.03 -7.43 -11.13
CA THR A 180 4.14 -7.93 -11.97
C THR A 180 5.50 -7.38 -11.53
N SER A 181 5.54 -6.27 -10.80
CA SER A 181 6.79 -5.58 -10.47
C SER A 181 6.89 -5.26 -8.99
N ARG A 182 7.99 -5.72 -8.39
CA ARG A 182 8.30 -5.48 -6.97
C ARG A 182 8.36 -4.00 -6.62
N LYS A 183 8.83 -3.15 -7.54
CA LYS A 183 8.93 -1.70 -7.31
C LYS A 183 7.54 -1.11 -7.05
N TYR A 184 6.60 -1.35 -7.96
CA TYR A 184 5.25 -0.82 -7.85
C TYR A 184 4.46 -1.48 -6.71
N ALA A 185 4.74 -2.75 -6.39
CA ALA A 185 4.17 -3.40 -5.21
C ALA A 185 4.56 -2.69 -3.90
N LEU A 186 5.84 -2.30 -3.76
CA LEU A 186 6.32 -1.56 -2.60
C LEU A 186 5.73 -0.15 -2.54
N GLU A 187 5.66 0.55 -3.68
CA GLU A 187 5.03 1.88 -3.78
C GLU A 187 3.56 1.83 -3.35
N TYR A 188 2.80 0.85 -3.85
CA TYR A 188 1.40 0.65 -3.46
C TYR A 188 1.24 0.37 -1.96
N LEU A 189 2.11 -0.46 -1.39
CA LEU A 189 2.05 -0.77 0.04
C LEU A 189 2.42 0.45 0.91
N GLN A 190 3.37 1.28 0.45
CA GLN A 190 3.69 2.53 1.11
C GLN A 190 2.48 3.48 1.11
N GLU A 191 1.82 3.67 -0.04
CA GLU A 191 0.61 4.51 -0.13
C GLU A 191 -0.51 4.01 0.79
N LEU A 192 -0.71 2.69 0.86
CA LEU A 192 -1.66 2.07 1.78
C LEU A 192 -1.30 2.36 3.24
N CYS A 193 -0.03 2.22 3.61
CA CYS A 193 0.45 2.54 4.95
C CYS A 193 0.26 4.02 5.29
N GLU A 194 0.51 4.94 4.35
CA GLU A 194 0.29 6.38 4.54
C GLU A 194 -1.19 6.69 4.79
N VAL A 195 -2.10 6.08 4.04
CA VAL A 195 -3.55 6.24 4.23
C VAL A 195 -4.00 5.68 5.58
N ILE A 196 -3.55 4.47 5.94
CA ILE A 196 -3.86 3.87 7.24
C ILE A 196 -3.33 4.75 8.36
N MET A 197 -2.10 5.23 8.24
CA MET A 197 -1.49 6.12 9.21
C MET A 197 -2.29 7.42 9.36
N TYR A 198 -2.76 8.01 8.26
CA TYR A 198 -3.62 9.20 8.29
C TYR A 198 -4.96 8.95 9.01
N ILE A 199 -5.55 7.77 8.85
CA ILE A 199 -6.84 7.42 9.49
C ILE A 199 -6.66 7.09 10.99
N VAL A 200 -5.51 6.53 11.35
CA VAL A 200 -5.25 6.01 12.70
C VAL A 200 -4.60 7.04 13.62
N LEU A 201 -3.76 7.92 13.09
CA LEU A 201 -3.17 8.99 13.88
C LEU A 201 -4.25 10.06 14.20
N PRO A 202 -4.31 10.53 15.47
CA PRO A 202 -5.22 11.60 15.87
C PRO A 202 -4.88 12.96 15.24
#